data_AF-A0A0D9XMM1-F1
#
_entry.id   AF-A0A0D9XMM1-F1
#
_cell.length_a   1.000
_cell.length_b   1.000
_cell.length_c   1.000
_cell.angle_alpha   90.00
_cell.angle_beta   90.00
_cell.angle_gamma   90.00
#
_symmetry.space_group_name_H-M   'P 1'
#
loop_
_entity.id
_entity.type
_entity.pdbx_description
1 polymer ?
#
loop_
_entity_poly.entity_id
_entity_poly.type
_entity_poly.pdbx_seq_one_letter_code
_entity_poly.pdbx_strand_id
1 'polypeptide(L)'
;MKIGKSLCVCGVGLVSISTVVICLRPRLIAIAKPSDERWKIIDGAAFVDSALTFQGRFYCTPQWAAHCHDQGRRPQLLTAAVAARRSNPPSGSLHLVDNGGDLMVVHRMMIHLINHFEVYRVDLDNQELILAKGFRARAVFMGMHRAVSLLPAQIYFPSLLPDTLYLGFDCEGPIRGYIVKDGSGEPCRRRRYRSRIRERITTLSNSRDWSSLGGEGPAGVIADCVLANDVADFIRFRAVCLPWRLSSSSIDPLHALDPRFLPRHWIMLDNRRFLNVTTGEQIHTEIPEISGDGDHTLLALTPEGLLLLLHEETLILQLLNPLTRRLTDLPPVNSLLSSKNLRDWRSGKQIGKSLHVGGVGIASISTVVVCLQTSLMAIAKPGDDRWIVIAGMPFVDSALTFQGRFYCTVGKNLMVLDHETPQLLIAAARRSNPPPPDFFCSLHLVDNGGELMLVNRMIRLIKGENNSSSSMHYKTEYEVYSVNLDNGELIPVNDGFRGRAVFMGLRRAVSLLPAEVFPSVLPDTLYLGFGCEESNRMNLMDGYSVKDGRGEPCRHRRSRSSFVDCLSHCIRGTGKHLA
;
A
#
# COMPACT_ATOMS: atom_id res chain seq x y z
N MET A 1 13.56 -14.32 -31.97
CA MET A 1 12.47 -13.39 -32.31
C MET A 1 11.66 -13.10 -31.05
N LYS A 2 11.70 -11.90 -30.47
CA LYS A 2 10.97 -11.55 -29.23
C LYS A 2 9.48 -11.37 -29.57
N ILE A 3 8.67 -12.39 -29.26
CA ILE A 3 7.23 -12.46 -29.57
C ILE A 3 6.40 -11.43 -28.76
N GLY A 4 6.95 -10.87 -27.68
CA GLY A 4 6.23 -10.03 -26.71
C GLY A 4 5.79 -8.63 -27.16
N LYS A 5 6.06 -8.19 -28.40
CA LYS A 5 5.59 -6.87 -28.91
C LYS A 5 4.39 -6.94 -29.86
N SER A 6 3.94 -8.13 -30.28
CA SER A 6 2.91 -8.30 -31.33
C SER A 6 1.59 -8.91 -30.83
N LEU A 7 1.56 -9.52 -29.64
CA LEU A 7 0.34 -10.11 -29.07
C LEU A 7 -0.32 -9.15 -28.08
N CYS A 8 -1.55 -8.74 -28.38
CA CYS A 8 -2.39 -7.97 -27.47
C CYS A 8 -3.51 -8.86 -26.93
N VAL A 9 -3.60 -8.99 -25.61
CA VAL A 9 -4.66 -9.75 -24.93
C VAL A 9 -5.93 -8.90 -24.89
N CYS A 10 -7.01 -9.34 -25.56
CA CYS A 10 -8.33 -8.69 -25.57
C CYS A 10 -9.21 -9.11 -24.39
N GLY A 11 -8.92 -10.24 -23.74
CA GLY A 11 -9.64 -10.70 -22.56
C GLY A 11 -9.12 -12.04 -22.05
N VAL A 12 -9.26 -12.25 -20.73
CA VAL A 12 -8.93 -13.50 -20.03
C VAL A 12 -10.08 -13.83 -19.10
N GLY A 13 -10.42 -15.11 -18.99
CA GLY A 13 -11.44 -15.53 -18.05
C GLY A 13 -11.51 -17.03 -17.86
N LEU A 14 -12.37 -17.44 -16.94
CA LEU A 14 -12.64 -18.84 -16.63
C LEU A 14 -13.95 -19.27 -17.31
N VAL A 15 -13.93 -20.43 -17.96
CA VAL A 15 -15.13 -21.11 -18.49
C VAL A 15 -15.63 -22.19 -17.52
N SER A 16 -14.77 -22.63 -16.60
CA SER A 16 -15.09 -23.52 -15.49
C SER A 16 -14.08 -23.30 -14.36
N ILE A 17 -14.25 -23.99 -13.22
CA ILE A 17 -13.34 -23.96 -12.07
C ILE A 17 -11.87 -24.27 -12.40
N SER A 18 -11.60 -24.89 -13.55
CA SER A 18 -10.24 -25.32 -13.93
C SER A 18 -9.96 -25.12 -15.42
N THR A 19 -10.61 -24.15 -16.08
CA THR A 19 -10.43 -23.92 -17.52
C THR A 19 -10.33 -22.45 -17.84
N VAL A 20 -9.17 -22.03 -18.35
CA VAL A 20 -8.85 -20.65 -18.70
C VAL A 20 -9.05 -20.45 -20.20
N VAL A 21 -9.69 -19.34 -20.57
CA VAL A 21 -9.77 -18.85 -21.95
C VAL A 21 -9.02 -17.53 -22.07
N ILE A 22 -8.25 -17.40 -23.15
CA ILE A 22 -7.57 -16.18 -23.54
C ILE A 22 -8.00 -15.75 -24.95
N CYS A 23 -8.28 -14.47 -25.10
CA CYS A 23 -8.50 -13.79 -26.37
C CYS A 23 -7.24 -12.99 -26.72
N LEU A 24 -6.68 -13.24 -27.89
CA LEU A 24 -5.48 -12.62 -28.44
C LEU A 24 -5.80 -11.98 -29.79
N ARG A 25 -5.50 -10.69 -29.95
CA ARG A 25 -5.60 -10.00 -31.23
C ARG A 25 -4.52 -10.48 -32.21
N PRO A 26 -4.83 -10.49 -33.53
CA PRO A 26 -6.07 -10.01 -34.13
C PRO A 26 -7.22 -11.03 -34.20
N ARG A 27 -6.99 -12.35 -34.05
CA ARG A 27 -8.03 -13.38 -34.32
C ARG A 27 -7.83 -14.73 -33.61
N LEU A 28 -7.33 -14.75 -32.38
CA LEU A 28 -7.03 -16.01 -31.69
C LEU A 28 -7.74 -16.10 -30.35
N ILE A 29 -8.58 -17.12 -30.20
CA ILE A 29 -9.15 -17.53 -28.90
C ILE A 29 -8.55 -18.89 -28.58
N ALA A 30 -8.00 -19.03 -27.38
CA ALA A 30 -7.43 -20.29 -26.93
C ALA A 30 -7.91 -20.66 -25.53
N ILE A 31 -8.04 -21.95 -25.28
CA ILE A 31 -8.46 -22.54 -24.01
C ILE A 31 -7.41 -23.50 -23.48
N ALA A 32 -7.21 -23.52 -22.17
CA ALA A 32 -6.30 -24.46 -21.51
C ALA A 32 -6.83 -24.88 -20.13
N LYS A 33 -6.57 -26.14 -19.79
CA LYS A 33 -6.73 -26.69 -18.43
C LYS A 33 -5.35 -26.84 -17.77
N PRO A 34 -5.24 -26.83 -16.43
CA PRO A 34 -3.96 -27.01 -15.72
C PRO A 34 -3.18 -28.27 -16.13
N SER A 35 -3.86 -29.32 -16.59
CA SER A 35 -3.27 -30.58 -17.06
C SER A 35 -2.99 -30.63 -18.56
N ASP A 36 -3.30 -29.56 -19.32
CA ASP A 36 -3.08 -29.54 -20.77
C ASP A 36 -1.62 -29.16 -21.08
N GLU A 37 -0.92 -30.00 -21.86
CA GLU A 37 0.46 -29.71 -22.31
C GLU A 37 0.52 -28.55 -23.34
N ARG A 38 -0.60 -28.24 -24.01
CA ARG A 38 -0.72 -27.17 -25.00
C ARG A 38 -2.10 -26.52 -24.96
N TRP A 39 -2.13 -25.23 -25.27
CA TRP A 39 -3.38 -24.49 -25.48
C TRP A 39 -4.13 -25.03 -26.71
N LYS A 40 -5.44 -25.21 -26.58
CA LYS A 40 -6.33 -25.60 -27.68
C LYS A 40 -6.91 -24.33 -28.29
N ILE A 41 -6.64 -24.10 -29.57
CA ILE A 41 -7.17 -22.95 -30.31
C ILE A 41 -8.62 -23.25 -30.70
N ILE A 42 -9.51 -22.28 -30.50
CA ILE A 42 -10.89 -22.33 -30.98
C ILE A 42 -10.88 -21.82 -32.43
N ASP A 43 -11.16 -22.71 -33.37
CA ASP A 43 -11.15 -22.41 -34.80
C ASP A 43 -12.40 -21.62 -35.22
N GLY A 44 -12.24 -20.53 -35.98
CA GLY A 44 -13.33 -19.60 -36.33
C GLY A 44 -12.99 -18.12 -36.25
N ALA A 45 -11.80 -17.75 -36.73
CA ALA A 45 -11.13 -16.44 -36.63
C ALA A 45 -11.96 -15.22 -37.08
N ALA A 46 -12.90 -14.78 -36.24
CA ALA A 46 -13.58 -13.49 -36.33
C ALA A 46 -12.90 -12.46 -35.40
N PHE A 47 -13.02 -11.18 -35.72
CA PHE A 47 -12.41 -10.09 -34.96
C PHE A 47 -13.16 -9.91 -33.63
N VAL A 48 -12.48 -10.05 -32.50
CA VAL A 48 -13.09 -9.88 -31.18
C VAL A 48 -12.78 -8.49 -30.65
N ASP A 49 -13.82 -7.68 -30.48
CA ASP A 49 -13.70 -6.33 -29.92
C ASP A 49 -13.54 -6.35 -28.39
N SER A 50 -14.32 -7.20 -27.72
CA SER A 50 -14.42 -7.25 -26.26
C SER A 50 -14.71 -8.65 -25.75
N ALA A 51 -14.25 -8.96 -24.54
CA ALA A 51 -14.57 -10.20 -23.84
C ALA A 51 -14.67 -9.98 -22.33
N LEU A 52 -15.57 -10.71 -21.67
CA LEU A 52 -15.72 -10.69 -20.22
C LEU A 52 -16.25 -12.03 -19.69
N THR A 53 -16.11 -12.22 -18.38
CA THR A 53 -16.78 -13.32 -17.67
C THR A 53 -18.05 -12.81 -17.02
N PHE A 54 -19.15 -13.53 -17.23
CA PHE A 54 -20.47 -13.19 -16.68
C PHE A 54 -21.16 -14.47 -16.22
N GLN A 55 -21.61 -14.49 -14.96
CA GLN A 55 -22.30 -15.64 -14.36
C GLN A 55 -21.60 -17.00 -14.60
N GLY A 56 -20.27 -17.02 -14.48
CA GLY A 56 -19.48 -18.25 -14.62
C GLY A 56 -19.24 -18.73 -16.05
N ARG A 57 -19.59 -17.94 -17.07
CA ARG A 57 -19.30 -18.21 -18.49
C ARG A 57 -18.44 -17.10 -19.11
N PHE A 58 -17.68 -17.44 -20.14
CA PHE A 58 -16.87 -16.48 -20.90
C PHE A 58 -17.63 -16.03 -22.15
N TYR A 59 -17.83 -14.72 -22.29
CA TYR A 59 -18.50 -14.08 -23.42
C TYR A 59 -17.51 -13.24 -24.21
N CYS A 60 -17.67 -13.19 -25.52
CA CYS A 60 -16.88 -12.34 -26.41
C CYS A 60 -17.71 -11.85 -27.61
N THR A 61 -17.19 -10.84 -28.31
CA THR A 61 -17.87 -10.20 -29.45
C THR A 61 -17.15 -10.39 -30.79
N PRO A 62 -17.25 -11.58 -31.43
CA PRO A 62 -16.67 -11.83 -32.76
C PRO A 62 -17.43 -11.10 -33.90
N GLN A 63 -18.73 -10.91 -33.74
CA GLN A 63 -19.66 -10.26 -34.70
C GLN A 63 -20.88 -9.67 -33.97
N TRP A 64 -21.42 -10.38 -32.98
CA TRP A 64 -22.42 -9.94 -31.99
C TRP A 64 -22.05 -10.54 -30.62
N ALA A 65 -22.99 -10.93 -29.75
CA ALA A 65 -22.64 -11.61 -28.50
C ALA A 65 -22.46 -13.12 -28.74
N ALA A 66 -21.30 -13.66 -28.41
CA ALA A 66 -21.02 -15.09 -28.40
C ALA A 66 -20.47 -15.52 -27.04
N HIS A 67 -20.59 -16.80 -26.71
CA HIS A 67 -20.00 -17.37 -25.50
C HIS A 67 -19.19 -18.61 -25.82
N CYS A 68 -18.09 -18.79 -25.10
CA CYS A 68 -17.26 -19.97 -25.22
C CYS A 68 -17.90 -21.14 -24.48
N HIS A 69 -18.00 -22.28 -25.16
CA HIS A 69 -18.53 -23.51 -24.60
C HIS A 69 -17.47 -24.62 -24.72
N ASP A 70 -17.16 -25.26 -23.58
CA ASP A 70 -16.19 -26.36 -23.50
C ASP A 70 -16.93 -27.71 -23.40
N GLN A 71 -17.03 -28.46 -24.51
CA GLN A 71 -17.54 -29.84 -24.53
C GLN A 71 -16.43 -30.91 -24.41
N GLY A 72 -15.29 -30.56 -23.80
CA GLY A 72 -14.23 -31.51 -23.48
C GLY A 72 -13.29 -31.86 -24.65
N ARG A 73 -13.80 -32.37 -25.78
CA ARG A 73 -12.94 -32.80 -26.93
C ARG A 73 -12.72 -31.73 -28.00
N ARG A 74 -13.65 -30.78 -28.17
CA ARG A 74 -13.49 -29.62 -29.08
C ARG A 74 -14.16 -28.38 -28.48
N PRO A 75 -13.39 -27.36 -28.06
CA PRO A 75 -13.96 -26.09 -27.62
C PRO A 75 -14.56 -25.35 -28.80
N GLN A 76 -15.73 -24.74 -28.63
CA GLN A 76 -16.43 -24.01 -29.68
C GLN A 76 -16.95 -22.67 -29.17
N LEU A 77 -17.15 -21.75 -30.12
CA LEU A 77 -17.82 -20.49 -29.86
C LEU A 77 -19.27 -20.61 -30.28
N LEU A 78 -20.19 -20.47 -29.33
CA LEU A 78 -21.63 -20.54 -29.57
C LEU A 78 -22.20 -19.12 -29.55
N THR A 79 -23.07 -18.83 -30.51
CA THR A 79 -23.82 -17.57 -30.51
C THR A 79 -24.63 -17.46 -29.23
N ALA A 80 -24.45 -16.37 -28.49
CA ALA A 80 -25.17 -16.10 -27.25
C ALA A 80 -26.41 -15.25 -27.53
N ALA A 81 -26.29 -14.25 -28.40
CA ALA A 81 -27.40 -13.46 -28.88
C ALA A 81 -27.08 -12.69 -30.18
N VAL A 82 -28.08 -12.51 -31.03
CA VAL A 82 -27.99 -11.72 -32.28
C VAL A 82 -29.05 -10.62 -32.28
N ALA A 83 -28.79 -9.52 -33.00
CA ALA A 83 -29.79 -8.49 -33.20
C ALA A 83 -30.85 -8.94 -34.22
N ALA A 84 -32.11 -9.04 -33.79
CA ALA A 84 -33.25 -9.61 -34.55
C ALA A 84 -33.55 -8.95 -35.93
N ARG A 85 -32.89 -7.83 -36.28
CA ARG A 85 -33.14 -7.07 -37.51
C ARG A 85 -31.91 -6.69 -38.34
N ARG A 86 -30.72 -7.23 -38.04
CA ARG A 86 -29.50 -6.95 -38.83
C ARG A 86 -28.90 -8.25 -39.35
N SER A 87 -29.04 -8.50 -40.66
CA SER A 87 -28.46 -9.66 -41.35
C SER A 87 -26.96 -9.53 -41.64
N ASN A 88 -26.41 -8.31 -41.57
CA ASN A 88 -25.00 -8.02 -41.83
C ASN A 88 -24.25 -7.68 -40.54
N PRO A 89 -22.96 -8.05 -40.44
CA PRO A 89 -22.12 -7.74 -39.29
C PRO A 89 -22.09 -6.21 -39.06
N PRO A 90 -22.10 -5.77 -37.80
CA PRO A 90 -22.11 -4.35 -37.47
C PRO A 90 -20.85 -3.67 -38.00
N SER A 91 -21.02 -2.54 -38.71
CA SER A 91 -19.92 -1.61 -38.95
C SER A 91 -19.60 -0.91 -37.62
N GLY A 92 -18.37 -1.04 -37.10
CA GLY A 92 -17.99 -0.49 -35.80
C GLY A 92 -17.43 -1.53 -34.83
N SER A 93 -17.42 -1.22 -33.53
CA SER A 93 -16.91 -2.11 -32.47
C SER A 93 -17.97 -2.42 -31.41
N LEU A 94 -17.92 -3.63 -30.84
CA LEU A 94 -18.86 -4.13 -29.84
C LEU A 94 -18.20 -4.37 -28.49
N HIS A 95 -18.74 -3.75 -27.44
CA HIS A 95 -18.15 -3.77 -26.10
C HIS A 95 -19.10 -4.43 -25.11
N LEU A 96 -18.64 -5.50 -24.45
CA LEU A 96 -19.43 -6.18 -23.42
C LEU A 96 -19.27 -5.47 -22.09
N VAL A 97 -20.36 -5.36 -21.34
CA VAL A 97 -20.35 -4.84 -19.96
C VAL A 97 -21.28 -5.65 -19.07
N ASP A 98 -20.79 -6.02 -17.88
CA ASP A 98 -21.65 -6.45 -16.78
C ASP A 98 -22.23 -5.19 -16.13
N ASN A 99 -23.52 -4.96 -16.36
CA ASN A 99 -24.25 -3.80 -15.85
C ASN A 99 -24.94 -4.09 -14.50
N GLY A 100 -24.22 -4.73 -13.58
CA GLY A 100 -24.74 -5.05 -12.25
C GLY A 100 -25.68 -6.27 -12.26
N GLY A 101 -25.30 -7.31 -13.00
CA GLY A 101 -26.09 -8.52 -13.17
C GLY A 101 -26.91 -8.57 -14.47
N ASP A 102 -26.87 -7.51 -15.28
CA ASP A 102 -27.40 -7.51 -16.66
C ASP A 102 -26.23 -7.51 -17.65
N LEU A 103 -26.14 -8.53 -18.50
CA LEU A 103 -25.16 -8.52 -19.60
C LEU A 103 -25.64 -7.57 -20.70
N MET A 104 -24.82 -6.57 -21.03
CA MET A 104 -25.11 -5.60 -22.08
C MET A 104 -24.00 -5.54 -23.12
N VAL A 105 -24.37 -5.18 -24.35
CA VAL A 105 -23.48 -4.90 -25.47
C VAL A 105 -23.63 -3.44 -25.86
N VAL A 106 -22.53 -2.71 -25.93
CA VAL A 106 -22.51 -1.35 -26.48
C VAL A 106 -21.87 -1.39 -27.86
N HIS A 107 -22.62 -1.00 -28.87
CA HIS A 107 -22.19 -0.91 -30.25
C HIS A 107 -21.77 0.52 -30.58
N ARG A 108 -20.47 0.70 -30.83
CA ARG A 108 -19.87 1.95 -31.27
C ARG A 108 -19.78 1.94 -32.80
N MET A 109 -20.47 2.86 -33.46
CA MET A 109 -20.44 3.09 -34.90
C MET A 109 -19.76 4.42 -35.21
N MET A 110 -19.07 4.52 -36.35
CA MET A 110 -18.52 5.78 -36.83
C MET A 110 -19.31 6.21 -38.08
N ILE A 111 -20.06 7.30 -37.98
CA ILE A 111 -20.89 7.84 -39.06
C ILE A 111 -20.49 9.31 -39.25
N HIS A 112 -20.09 9.70 -40.46
CA HIS A 112 -19.65 11.07 -40.77
C HIS A 112 -18.61 11.66 -39.78
N LEU A 113 -17.59 10.87 -39.39
CA LEU A 113 -16.55 11.23 -38.43
C LEU A 113 -17.04 11.46 -36.98
N ILE A 114 -18.27 11.07 -36.66
CA ILE A 114 -18.85 11.17 -35.32
C ILE A 114 -19.15 9.75 -34.81
N ASN A 115 -18.80 9.49 -33.54
CA ASN A 115 -19.14 8.24 -32.88
C ASN A 115 -20.64 8.23 -32.50
N HIS A 116 -21.36 7.21 -32.96
CA HIS A 116 -22.72 6.88 -32.56
C HIS A 116 -22.71 5.62 -31.69
N PHE A 117 -23.58 5.58 -30.67
CA PHE A 117 -23.64 4.47 -29.73
C PHE A 117 -25.06 3.90 -29.65
N GLU A 118 -25.17 2.59 -29.82
CA GLU A 118 -26.39 1.82 -29.51
C GLU A 118 -26.08 0.88 -28.35
N VAL A 119 -27.02 0.74 -27.41
CA VAL A 119 -26.86 -0.16 -26.26
C VAL A 119 -27.90 -1.26 -26.36
N TYR A 120 -27.48 -2.50 -26.16
CA TYR A 120 -28.33 -3.68 -26.22
C TYR A 120 -28.23 -4.47 -24.91
N ARG A 121 -29.37 -4.92 -24.38
CA ARG A 121 -29.42 -5.97 -23.37
C ARG A 121 -29.30 -7.31 -24.07
N VAL A 122 -28.46 -8.19 -23.54
CA VAL A 122 -28.37 -9.58 -23.99
C VAL A 122 -29.47 -10.37 -23.31
N ASP A 123 -30.47 -10.80 -24.08
CA ASP A 123 -31.45 -11.78 -23.62
C ASP A 123 -30.90 -13.18 -23.92
N LEU A 124 -30.34 -13.81 -22.89
CA LEU A 124 -29.74 -15.14 -23.01
C LEU A 124 -30.79 -16.25 -23.17
N ASP A 125 -32.02 -16.03 -22.70
CA ASP A 125 -33.10 -17.02 -22.75
C ASP A 125 -33.65 -17.12 -24.18
N ASN A 126 -33.85 -15.96 -24.82
CA ASN A 126 -34.36 -15.86 -26.19
C ASN A 126 -33.24 -15.77 -27.25
N GLN A 127 -31.98 -15.69 -26.83
CA GLN A 127 -30.80 -15.50 -27.69
C GLN A 127 -30.89 -14.25 -28.59
N GLU A 128 -31.43 -13.15 -28.04
CA GLU A 128 -31.66 -11.91 -28.78
C GLU A 128 -31.00 -10.69 -28.12
N LEU A 129 -30.55 -9.74 -28.94
CA LEU A 129 -30.11 -8.43 -28.49
C LEU A 129 -31.28 -7.45 -28.51
N ILE A 130 -31.70 -7.00 -27.33
CA ILE A 130 -32.82 -6.07 -27.15
C ILE A 130 -32.27 -4.66 -26.99
N LEU A 131 -32.65 -3.75 -27.90
CA LEU A 131 -32.24 -2.34 -27.82
C LEU A 131 -32.66 -1.71 -26.48
N ALA A 132 -31.71 -1.12 -25.78
CA ALA A 132 -31.89 -0.50 -24.47
C ALA A 132 -31.83 1.03 -24.59
N LYS A 133 -32.68 1.73 -23.82
CA LYS A 133 -32.74 3.20 -23.78
C LYS A 133 -31.72 3.83 -22.80
N GLY A 134 -30.82 3.04 -22.22
CA GLY A 134 -29.87 3.48 -21.19
C GLY A 134 -29.31 2.30 -20.37
N PHE A 135 -28.56 2.62 -19.32
CA PHE A 135 -27.85 1.64 -18.48
C PHE A 135 -28.54 1.39 -17.13
N ARG A 136 -29.86 1.57 -17.06
CA ARG A 136 -30.67 1.40 -15.83
C ARG A 136 -30.13 2.26 -14.68
N ALA A 137 -29.93 3.54 -14.94
CA ALA A 137 -29.37 4.54 -14.02
C ALA A 137 -27.89 4.35 -13.65
N ARG A 138 -27.15 3.46 -14.33
CA ARG A 138 -25.71 3.28 -14.15
C ARG A 138 -24.90 4.14 -15.11
N ALA A 139 -23.66 4.42 -14.75
CA ALA A 139 -22.66 5.07 -15.60
C ALA A 139 -21.70 3.98 -16.11
N VAL A 140 -21.46 3.94 -17.41
CA VAL A 140 -20.57 2.95 -18.02
C VAL A 140 -19.31 3.64 -18.50
N PHE A 141 -18.16 3.13 -18.10
CA PHE A 141 -16.86 3.52 -18.64
C PHE A 141 -16.45 2.49 -19.68
N MET A 142 -16.13 2.92 -20.90
CA MET A 142 -15.71 2.06 -22.00
C MET A 142 -14.32 2.49 -22.46
N GLY A 143 -13.35 1.59 -22.33
CA GLY A 143 -12.11 1.61 -23.10
C GLY A 143 -12.25 0.76 -24.36
N MET A 144 -11.18 0.64 -25.15
CA MET A 144 -11.18 -0.07 -26.44
C MET A 144 -11.41 -1.58 -26.31
N HIS A 145 -11.23 -2.15 -25.11
CA HIS A 145 -11.30 -3.60 -24.90
C HIS A 145 -12.12 -4.01 -23.69
N ARG A 146 -12.37 -3.08 -22.77
CA ARG A 146 -13.04 -3.36 -21.50
C ARG A 146 -14.01 -2.24 -21.18
N ALA A 147 -15.19 -2.62 -20.73
CA ALA A 147 -16.14 -1.69 -20.14
C ALA A 147 -16.44 -2.07 -18.69
N VAL A 148 -16.74 -1.07 -17.87
CA VAL A 148 -17.07 -1.20 -16.45
C VAL A 148 -18.32 -0.36 -16.16
N SER A 149 -19.30 -0.96 -15.48
CA SER A 149 -20.51 -0.26 -15.06
C SER A 149 -20.50 0.06 -13.57
N LEU A 150 -20.74 1.33 -13.24
CA LEU A 150 -20.81 1.86 -11.89
C LEU A 150 -22.22 2.39 -11.63
N LEU A 151 -22.73 2.24 -10.41
CA LEU A 151 -23.93 2.94 -9.99
C LEU A 151 -23.53 4.35 -9.52
N PRO A 152 -23.86 5.44 -10.26
CA PRO A 152 -23.53 6.80 -9.88
C PRO A 152 -24.44 7.23 -8.71
N ALA A 153 -24.04 6.86 -7.50
CA ALA A 153 -24.59 7.44 -6.31
C ALA A 153 -23.98 8.84 -6.12
N GLN A 154 -24.83 9.88 -6.05
CA GLN A 154 -24.43 11.30 -5.96
C GLN A 154 -23.46 11.61 -4.79
N ILE A 155 -23.40 10.75 -3.78
CA ILE A 155 -22.50 10.89 -2.62
C ILE A 155 -21.07 10.40 -2.94
N TYR A 156 -20.94 9.39 -3.81
CA TYR A 156 -19.65 8.78 -4.15
C TYR A 156 -19.00 9.40 -5.38
N PHE A 157 -19.82 9.71 -6.39
CA PHE A 157 -19.35 10.22 -7.66
C PHE A 157 -20.29 11.33 -8.16
N PRO A 158 -20.27 12.52 -7.53
CA PRO A 158 -21.20 13.61 -7.85
C PRO A 158 -21.06 14.13 -9.29
N SER A 159 -19.95 13.80 -9.96
CA SER A 159 -19.67 14.18 -11.34
C SER A 159 -20.16 13.17 -12.38
N LEU A 160 -20.65 11.99 -11.96
CA LEU A 160 -21.13 10.97 -12.87
C LEU A 160 -22.63 11.09 -13.09
N LEU A 161 -23.01 11.06 -14.37
CA LEU A 161 -24.38 11.11 -14.83
C LEU A 161 -24.91 9.68 -15.00
N PRO A 162 -26.16 9.39 -14.57
CA PRO A 162 -26.82 8.12 -14.85
C PRO A 162 -27.06 7.95 -16.35
N ASP A 163 -27.17 6.70 -16.81
CA ASP A 163 -27.39 6.34 -18.21
C ASP A 163 -26.36 6.97 -19.19
N THR A 164 -25.14 7.19 -18.71
CA THR A 164 -24.08 7.88 -19.45
C THR A 164 -22.90 6.97 -19.73
N LEU A 165 -22.43 7.00 -20.98
CA LEU A 165 -21.23 6.31 -21.44
C LEU A 165 -20.03 7.27 -21.41
N TYR A 166 -19.00 6.92 -20.66
CA TYR A 166 -17.73 7.64 -20.57
C TYR A 166 -16.65 6.90 -21.34
N LEU A 167 -16.05 7.56 -22.34
CA LEU A 167 -14.98 6.95 -23.13
C LEU A 167 -13.62 7.11 -22.45
N GLY A 168 -12.85 6.02 -22.40
CA GLY A 168 -11.47 6.01 -21.95
C GLY A 168 -10.54 6.75 -22.91
N PHE A 169 -9.35 7.14 -22.42
CA PHE A 169 -8.35 7.86 -23.21
C PHE A 169 -7.86 7.07 -24.44
N ASP A 170 -7.98 5.74 -24.39
CA ASP A 170 -7.65 4.82 -25.47
C ASP A 170 -8.70 4.82 -26.60
N CYS A 171 -9.90 5.38 -26.38
CA CYS A 171 -10.97 5.43 -27.37
C CYS A 171 -10.98 6.68 -28.25
N GLU A 172 -10.52 7.85 -27.76
CA GLU A 172 -10.28 9.13 -28.47
C GLU A 172 -10.09 10.31 -27.48
N GLY A 173 -8.85 10.76 -27.23
CA GLY A 173 -8.60 12.07 -26.58
C GLY A 173 -9.21 12.26 -25.17
N PRO A 174 -9.53 13.50 -24.74
CA PRO A 174 -10.04 13.76 -23.38
C PRO A 174 -11.42 13.10 -23.13
N ILE A 175 -11.66 12.63 -21.90
CA ILE A 175 -12.89 11.93 -21.48
C ILE A 175 -14.15 12.74 -21.86
N ARG A 176 -15.02 12.14 -22.70
CA ARG A 176 -16.34 12.68 -23.08
C ARG A 176 -17.45 11.76 -22.57
N GLY A 177 -18.51 12.36 -22.02
CA GLY A 177 -19.71 11.66 -21.62
C GLY A 177 -20.77 11.70 -22.72
N TYR A 178 -21.38 10.55 -23.03
CA TYR A 178 -22.47 10.41 -23.99
C TYR A 178 -23.72 9.92 -23.28
N ILE A 179 -24.79 10.72 -23.31
CA ILE A 179 -26.08 10.34 -22.73
C ILE A 179 -26.82 9.49 -23.74
N VAL A 180 -27.12 8.23 -23.39
CA VAL A 180 -27.68 7.23 -24.33
C VAL A 180 -29.08 7.61 -24.83
N LYS A 181 -29.86 8.35 -24.04
CA LYS A 181 -31.25 8.71 -24.39
C LYS A 181 -31.35 9.66 -25.58
N ASP A 182 -30.48 10.66 -25.63
CA ASP A 182 -30.61 11.78 -26.58
C ASP A 182 -29.38 11.96 -27.49
N GLY A 183 -28.33 11.14 -27.32
CA GLY A 183 -27.14 11.12 -28.18
C GLY A 183 -26.22 12.35 -28.06
N SER A 184 -26.50 13.29 -27.16
CA SER A 184 -25.69 14.48 -26.93
C SER A 184 -24.37 14.15 -26.24
N GLY A 185 -23.26 14.63 -26.79
CA GLY A 185 -21.95 14.59 -26.13
C GLY A 185 -21.77 15.79 -25.21
N GLU A 186 -21.55 15.56 -23.92
CA GLU A 186 -21.20 16.62 -22.97
C GLU A 186 -19.69 16.57 -22.62
N PRO A 187 -18.99 17.72 -22.67
CA PRO A 187 -17.71 17.85 -21.99
C PRO A 187 -17.95 17.95 -20.47
N CYS A 188 -17.18 17.23 -19.67
CA CYS A 188 -17.25 17.27 -18.21
C CYS A 188 -17.11 18.72 -17.68
N ARG A 189 -18.23 19.40 -17.40
CA ARG A 189 -18.26 20.68 -16.67
C ARG A 189 -19.20 20.57 -15.48
N ARG A 190 -18.66 20.91 -14.30
CA ARG A 190 -19.35 20.90 -13.00
C ARG A 190 -20.62 21.76 -13.04
N ARG A 191 -21.82 21.16 -13.02
CA ARG A 191 -23.06 21.86 -12.66
C ARG A 191 -23.89 21.06 -11.66
N ARG A 192 -24.41 21.78 -10.66
CA ARG A 192 -25.20 21.28 -9.54
C ARG A 192 -26.61 20.91 -10.01
N TYR A 193 -27.02 19.65 -9.83
CA TYR A 193 -28.43 19.24 -9.95
C TYR A 193 -28.83 18.47 -8.70
N ARG A 194 -29.44 19.18 -7.74
CA ARG A 194 -30.12 18.60 -6.58
C ARG A 194 -31.61 18.53 -6.90
N SER A 195 -32.15 17.32 -6.98
CA SER A 195 -33.45 16.88 -6.42
C SER A 195 -34.06 15.74 -7.24
N ARG A 196 -34.71 14.79 -6.54
CA ARG A 196 -35.54 13.67 -7.02
C ARG A 196 -34.84 12.35 -7.40
N ILE A 197 -34.11 11.73 -6.47
CA ILE A 197 -33.88 10.27 -6.46
C ILE A 197 -33.92 9.78 -5.00
N ARG A 198 -35.09 9.83 -4.36
CA ARG A 198 -35.25 9.25 -3.01
C ARG A 198 -36.27 8.11 -2.93
N GLU A 199 -36.75 7.59 -4.05
CA GLU A 199 -37.94 6.72 -4.05
C GLU A 199 -37.86 5.47 -4.95
N ARG A 200 -36.68 5.01 -5.39
CA ARG A 200 -36.59 3.87 -6.35
C ARG A 200 -35.55 2.80 -6.06
N ILE A 201 -35.01 2.71 -4.84
CA ILE A 201 -33.96 1.72 -4.49
C ILE A 201 -34.52 0.39 -3.96
N THR A 202 -35.81 0.29 -3.63
CA THR A 202 -36.40 -0.98 -3.19
C THR A 202 -36.97 -1.74 -4.37
N THR A 203 -36.20 -2.68 -4.91
CA THR A 203 -36.57 -4.02 -5.38
C THR A 203 -35.61 -4.43 -6.49
N LEU A 204 -34.71 -5.38 -6.21
CA LEU A 204 -34.16 -6.43 -7.10
C LEU A 204 -32.76 -6.84 -6.62
N SER A 205 -32.66 -7.95 -5.88
CA SER A 205 -31.74 -9.05 -6.22
C SER A 205 -31.93 -10.23 -5.26
N ASN A 206 -32.22 -11.41 -5.80
CA ASN A 206 -32.04 -12.72 -5.13
C ASN A 206 -30.58 -13.19 -5.28
N SER A 207 -29.63 -12.27 -5.16
CA SER A 207 -28.25 -12.56 -4.76
C SER A 207 -28.23 -12.50 -3.23
N ARG A 208 -27.38 -13.26 -2.54
CA ARG A 208 -27.26 -13.13 -1.07
C ARG A 208 -26.97 -11.67 -0.73
N ASP A 209 -27.98 -10.96 -0.24
CA ASP A 209 -27.93 -9.54 0.00
C ASP A 209 -27.23 -9.28 1.35
N TRP A 210 -25.90 -9.22 1.29
CA TRP A 210 -25.09 -8.85 2.44
C TRP A 210 -25.40 -7.43 2.94
N SER A 211 -26.07 -6.59 2.14
CA SER A 211 -26.43 -5.23 2.54
C SER A 211 -27.41 -5.19 3.72
N SER A 212 -28.21 -6.26 3.90
CA SER A 212 -29.12 -6.47 5.04
C SER A 212 -28.43 -6.56 6.41
N LEU A 213 -27.12 -6.80 6.45
CA LEU A 213 -26.33 -6.78 7.69
C LEU A 213 -25.90 -5.37 8.10
N GLY A 214 -25.99 -4.38 7.20
CA GLY A 214 -25.73 -2.97 7.49
C GLY A 214 -26.96 -2.24 8.09
N GLY A 215 -26.78 -1.03 8.61
CA GLY A 215 -27.81 -0.29 9.34
C GLY A 215 -27.78 -0.62 10.83
N GLU A 216 -28.90 -1.05 11.42
CA GLU A 216 -28.98 -1.55 12.81
C GLU A 216 -28.52 -3.02 12.97
N GLY A 217 -28.00 -3.63 11.91
CA GLY A 217 -27.46 -5.00 11.93
C GLY A 217 -26.06 -5.12 12.55
N PRO A 218 -25.51 -6.35 12.64
CA PRO A 218 -24.25 -6.61 13.35
C PRO A 218 -23.00 -6.05 12.63
N ALA A 219 -23.14 -5.47 11.43
CA ALA A 219 -22.01 -4.96 10.65
C ALA A 219 -21.15 -3.94 11.42
N GLY A 220 -21.74 -3.10 12.26
CA GLY A 220 -20.96 -2.16 13.09
C GLY A 220 -20.06 -2.87 14.10
N VAL A 221 -20.61 -3.86 14.82
CA VAL A 221 -19.84 -4.68 15.78
C VAL A 221 -18.75 -5.47 15.06
N ILE A 222 -19.06 -6.06 13.90
CA ILE A 222 -18.07 -6.77 13.08
C ILE A 222 -16.97 -5.80 12.64
N ALA A 223 -17.32 -4.59 12.21
CA ALA A 223 -16.36 -3.56 11.82
C ALA A 223 -15.41 -3.20 12.96
N ASP A 224 -15.94 -3.04 14.18
CA ASP A 224 -15.14 -2.74 15.36
C ASP A 224 -14.24 -3.93 15.77
N CYS A 225 -14.73 -5.17 15.65
CA CYS A 225 -13.94 -6.37 15.89
C CYS A 225 -12.79 -6.52 14.89
N VAL A 226 -13.02 -6.31 13.58
CA VAL A 226 -11.94 -6.38 12.59
C VAL A 226 -10.95 -5.22 12.74
N LEU A 227 -11.43 -4.02 13.08
CA LEU A 227 -10.58 -2.86 13.35
C LEU A 227 -9.68 -3.07 14.57
N ALA A 228 -10.19 -3.71 15.62
CA ALA A 228 -9.40 -4.04 16.80
C ALA A 228 -8.23 -5.00 16.50
N ASN A 229 -8.32 -5.75 15.40
CA ASN A 229 -7.28 -6.67 14.96
C ASN A 229 -6.32 -6.03 13.94
N ASP A 230 -6.84 -5.59 12.79
CA ASP A 230 -6.03 -5.00 11.73
C ASP A 230 -6.83 -3.97 10.91
N VAL A 231 -6.23 -2.79 10.72
CA VAL A 231 -6.81 -1.72 9.87
C VAL A 231 -6.95 -2.17 8.41
N ALA A 232 -6.10 -3.06 7.90
CA ALA A 232 -6.23 -3.62 6.55
C ALA A 232 -7.56 -4.37 6.39
N ASP A 233 -7.93 -5.19 7.37
CA ASP A 233 -9.19 -5.94 7.38
C ASP A 233 -10.39 -5.02 7.52
N PHE A 234 -10.27 -3.98 8.34
CA PHE A 234 -11.27 -2.92 8.41
C PHE A 234 -11.49 -2.21 7.07
N ILE A 235 -10.42 -1.88 6.34
CA ILE A 235 -10.52 -1.27 5.01
C ILE A 235 -11.17 -2.24 4.01
N ARG A 236 -10.81 -3.53 4.04
CA ARG A 236 -11.45 -4.58 3.23
C ARG A 236 -12.94 -4.71 3.55
N PHE A 237 -13.31 -4.71 4.84
CA PHE A 237 -14.70 -4.73 5.29
C PHE A 237 -15.49 -3.54 4.72
N ARG A 238 -14.92 -2.34 4.78
CA ARG A 238 -15.53 -1.11 4.23
C ARG A 238 -15.58 -1.06 2.70
N ALA A 239 -14.83 -1.93 2.02
CA ALA A 239 -14.86 -2.06 0.57
C ALA A 239 -16.02 -2.94 0.07
N VAL A 240 -16.66 -3.74 0.94
CA VAL A 240 -17.73 -4.69 0.58
C VAL A 240 -18.94 -3.97 -0.04
N CYS A 241 -19.59 -3.08 0.71
CA CYS A 241 -20.72 -2.28 0.21
C CYS A 241 -20.94 -1.01 1.05
N LEU A 242 -21.78 -0.10 0.53
CA LEU A 242 -22.13 1.17 1.18
C LEU A 242 -22.77 0.98 2.58
N PRO A 243 -23.78 0.11 2.77
CA PRO A 243 -24.37 -0.08 4.10
C PRO A 243 -23.37 -0.54 5.15
N TRP A 244 -22.44 -1.44 4.82
CA TRP A 244 -21.37 -1.86 5.74
C TRP A 244 -20.43 -0.71 6.07
N ARG A 245 -20.02 0.06 5.05
CA ARG A 245 -19.20 1.25 5.24
C ARG A 245 -19.85 2.30 6.14
N LEU A 246 -21.16 2.50 6.02
CA LEU A 246 -21.90 3.43 6.88
C LEU A 246 -22.15 2.89 8.29
N SER A 247 -22.17 1.57 8.46
CA SER A 247 -22.35 0.92 9.77
C SER A 247 -21.07 0.92 10.61
N SER A 248 -19.92 1.18 9.97
CA SER A 248 -18.61 1.23 10.61
C SER A 248 -18.18 2.64 11.01
N SER A 249 -17.26 2.74 11.97
CA SER A 249 -16.61 4.00 12.37
C SER A 249 -16.09 4.82 11.17
N SER A 250 -16.35 6.13 11.17
CA SER A 250 -15.81 7.02 10.14
C SER A 250 -14.29 7.19 10.31
N ILE A 251 -13.56 7.24 9.19
CA ILE A 251 -12.17 7.73 9.20
C ILE A 251 -12.27 9.25 9.06
N ASP A 252 -12.49 9.92 10.20
CA ASP A 252 -12.62 11.38 10.27
C ASP A 252 -11.25 12.04 10.09
N PRO A 253 -11.11 13.04 9.19
CA PRO A 253 -9.91 13.87 9.11
C PRO A 253 -9.47 14.49 10.45
N LEU A 254 -10.40 14.82 11.35
CA LEU A 254 -10.11 15.37 12.69
C LEU A 254 -9.47 14.34 13.63
N HIS A 255 -9.58 13.05 13.30
CA HIS A 255 -9.04 11.94 14.07
C HIS A 255 -8.06 11.10 13.24
N ALA A 256 -7.34 11.73 12.30
CA ALA A 256 -6.44 11.04 11.38
C ALA A 256 -5.29 10.28 12.08
N LEU A 257 -4.95 10.67 13.32
CA LEU A 257 -3.94 10.02 14.17
C LEU A 257 -4.55 9.11 15.24
N ASP A 258 -5.84 8.79 15.17
CA ASP A 258 -6.49 7.85 16.09
C ASP A 258 -5.75 6.50 16.08
N PRO A 259 -5.24 6.03 17.24
CA PRO A 259 -4.45 4.81 17.36
C PRO A 259 -5.07 3.57 16.71
N ARG A 260 -6.40 3.49 16.62
CA ARG A 260 -7.14 2.35 16.05
C ARG A 260 -6.92 2.19 14.54
N PHE A 261 -6.64 3.28 13.83
CA PHE A 261 -6.43 3.25 12.38
C PHE A 261 -4.94 3.21 11.99
N LEU A 262 -4.03 3.13 12.96
CA LEU A 262 -2.61 3.10 12.70
C LEU A 262 -2.15 1.70 12.28
N PRO A 263 -1.47 1.55 11.14
CA PRO A 263 -1.04 0.25 10.64
C PRO A 263 0.24 -0.24 11.35
N ARG A 264 0.20 -0.37 12.69
CA ARG A 264 1.37 -0.64 13.55
C ARG A 264 2.13 -1.93 13.22
N HIS A 265 1.43 -2.94 12.70
CA HIS A 265 2.03 -4.21 12.30
C HIS A 265 2.58 -4.21 10.87
N TRP A 266 2.36 -3.14 10.10
CA TRP A 266 2.73 -3.07 8.70
C TRP A 266 4.04 -2.30 8.52
N ILE A 267 4.99 -2.92 7.83
CA ILE A 267 6.25 -2.31 7.45
C ILE A 267 6.33 -2.17 5.94
N MET A 268 6.88 -1.05 5.48
CA MET A 268 7.12 -0.81 4.06
C MET A 268 8.34 -1.61 3.60
N LEU A 269 8.15 -2.45 2.57
CA LEU A 269 9.24 -3.20 1.92
C LEU A 269 9.84 -2.43 0.74
N ASP A 270 8.99 -1.74 -0.01
CA ASP A 270 9.36 -0.80 -1.07
C ASP A 270 8.22 0.20 -1.28
N ASN A 271 8.33 1.06 -2.30
CA ASN A 271 7.33 2.07 -2.68
C ASN A 271 5.90 1.60 -2.86
N ARG A 272 5.66 0.29 -2.95
CA ARG A 272 4.33 -0.23 -3.20
C ARG A 272 3.97 -1.43 -2.35
N ARG A 273 4.92 -2.09 -1.70
CA ARG A 273 4.69 -3.31 -0.92
C ARG A 273 4.82 -3.07 0.56
N PHE A 274 3.83 -3.54 1.31
CA PHE A 274 3.81 -3.55 2.76
C PHE A 274 3.67 -4.98 3.27
N LEU A 275 4.34 -5.28 4.38
CA LEU A 275 4.34 -6.59 5.03
C LEU A 275 3.80 -6.44 6.45
N ASN A 276 2.83 -7.27 6.81
CA ASN A 276 2.44 -7.45 8.20
C ASN A 276 3.45 -8.37 8.91
N VAL A 277 4.15 -7.85 9.92
CA VAL A 277 5.23 -8.57 10.62
C VAL A 277 4.73 -9.65 11.59
N THR A 278 3.43 -9.66 11.88
CA THR A 278 2.78 -10.66 12.73
C THR A 278 2.21 -11.81 11.91
N THR A 279 1.56 -11.50 10.79
CA THR A 279 0.83 -12.49 9.98
C THR A 279 1.56 -12.94 8.73
N GLY A 280 2.59 -12.20 8.30
CA GLY A 280 3.29 -12.42 7.03
C GLY A 280 2.50 -11.96 5.79
N GLU A 281 1.30 -11.39 5.98
CA GLU A 281 0.50 -10.89 4.87
C GLU A 281 1.21 -9.76 4.13
N GLN A 282 1.13 -9.78 2.80
CA GLN A 282 1.65 -8.72 1.94
C GLN A 282 0.54 -8.04 1.18
N ILE A 283 0.61 -6.71 1.14
CA ILE A 283 -0.33 -5.89 0.35
C ILE A 283 0.44 -4.97 -0.58
N HIS A 284 -0.18 -4.70 -1.72
CA HIS A 284 0.30 -3.74 -2.70
C HIS A 284 -0.58 -2.50 -2.69
N THR A 285 0.01 -1.33 -2.47
CA THR A 285 -0.67 -0.04 -2.56
C THR A 285 0.13 0.92 -3.42
N GLU A 286 -0.56 1.67 -4.26
CA GLU A 286 0.07 2.76 -4.99
C GLU A 286 0.19 3.97 -4.07
N ILE A 287 1.37 4.59 -4.05
CA ILE A 287 1.64 5.83 -3.31
C ILE A 287 2.14 6.88 -4.30
N PRO A 288 1.22 7.58 -5.00
CA PRO A 288 1.58 8.60 -5.97
C PRO A 288 2.44 9.72 -5.37
N GLU A 289 2.26 10.03 -4.08
CA GLU A 289 2.96 11.11 -3.39
C GLU A 289 4.49 10.95 -3.43
N ILE A 290 4.98 9.71 -3.38
CA ILE A 290 6.41 9.39 -3.39
C ILE A 290 6.87 8.80 -4.74
N SER A 291 6.00 8.76 -5.74
CA SER A 291 6.36 8.32 -7.08
C SER A 291 7.26 9.35 -7.79
N GLY A 292 8.04 8.93 -8.79
CA GLY A 292 9.12 9.74 -9.38
C GLY A 292 8.74 11.12 -9.94
N ASP A 293 7.44 11.38 -10.12
CA ASP A 293 6.87 12.65 -10.59
C ASP A 293 6.20 13.46 -9.45
N GLY A 294 6.32 13.05 -8.19
CA GLY A 294 5.66 13.66 -7.03
C GLY A 294 6.42 14.82 -6.40
N ASP A 295 5.66 15.77 -5.83
CA ASP A 295 6.20 16.96 -5.13
C ASP A 295 6.68 16.68 -3.70
N HIS A 296 6.68 15.42 -3.27
CA HIS A 296 7.01 15.03 -1.91
C HIS A 296 8.30 14.21 -1.84
N THR A 297 9.06 14.43 -0.78
CA THR A 297 10.18 13.57 -0.40
C THR A 297 9.80 12.74 0.82
N LEU A 298 9.91 11.41 0.72
CA LEU A 298 9.85 10.52 1.87
C LEU A 298 11.06 10.81 2.79
N LEU A 299 10.79 11.16 4.04
CA LEU A 299 11.83 11.44 5.03
C LEU A 299 12.11 10.23 5.92
N ALA A 300 11.06 9.66 6.51
CA ALA A 300 11.16 8.59 7.50
C ALA A 300 9.88 7.73 7.56
N LEU A 301 10.01 6.55 8.17
CA LEU A 301 8.89 5.68 8.55
C LEU A 301 8.66 5.81 10.05
N THR A 302 7.41 5.97 10.47
CA THR A 302 7.09 5.98 11.90
C THR A 302 6.97 4.56 12.45
N PRO A 303 7.20 4.34 13.76
CA PRO A 303 6.91 3.07 14.42
C PRO A 303 5.46 2.61 14.25
N GLU A 304 4.52 3.55 14.12
CA GLU A 304 3.09 3.29 13.96
C GLU A 304 2.68 2.92 12.52
N GLY A 305 3.64 2.80 11.60
CA GLY A 305 3.41 2.39 10.21
C GLY A 305 3.02 3.53 9.26
N LEU A 306 3.17 4.78 9.68
CA LEU A 306 2.93 5.96 8.83
C LEU A 306 4.19 6.36 8.05
N LEU A 307 3.99 7.08 6.96
CA LEU A 307 5.07 7.67 6.16
C LEU A 307 5.17 9.17 6.46
N LEU A 308 6.35 9.63 6.88
CA LEU A 308 6.63 11.06 7.03
C LEU A 308 7.13 11.62 5.70
N LEU A 309 6.32 12.49 5.10
CA LEU A 309 6.59 13.15 3.83
C LEU A 309 6.90 14.63 4.05
N LEU A 310 7.78 15.19 3.21
CA LEU A 310 8.00 16.62 3.09
C LEU A 310 7.45 17.08 1.74
N HIS A 311 6.47 17.99 1.75
CA HIS A 311 6.08 18.72 0.55
C HIS A 311 7.16 19.77 0.24
N GLU A 312 7.91 19.60 -0.86
CA GLU A 312 9.12 20.39 -1.15
C GLU A 312 8.80 21.87 -1.40
N GLU A 313 7.64 22.20 -1.97
CA GLU A 313 7.28 23.58 -2.27
C GLU A 313 6.87 24.38 -1.04
N THR A 314 6.08 23.78 -0.14
CA THR A 314 5.51 24.50 1.03
C THR A 314 6.27 24.26 2.32
N LEU A 315 7.20 23.29 2.33
CA LEU A 315 7.90 22.80 3.51
C LEU A 315 6.98 22.25 4.60
N ILE A 316 5.76 21.84 4.23
CA ILE A 316 4.81 21.18 5.13
C ILE A 316 5.26 19.73 5.32
N LEU A 317 5.33 19.29 6.58
CA LEU A 317 5.45 17.86 6.88
C LEU A 317 4.07 17.23 6.88
N GLN A 318 3.97 16.02 6.34
CA GLN A 318 2.73 15.29 6.28
C GLN A 318 2.93 13.85 6.73
N LEU A 319 1.99 13.35 7.52
CA LEU A 319 1.90 11.94 7.85
C LEU A 319 0.89 11.27 6.92
N LEU A 320 1.37 10.34 6.10
CA LEU A 320 0.54 9.52 5.24
C LEU A 320 0.32 8.15 5.88
N ASN A 321 -0.95 7.81 6.08
CA ASN A 321 -1.36 6.43 6.37
C ASN A 321 -1.49 5.68 5.03
N PRO A 322 -0.62 4.69 4.76
CA PRO A 322 -0.61 4.00 3.47
C PRO A 322 -1.88 3.18 3.21
N LEU A 323 -2.59 2.74 4.25
CA LEU A 323 -3.75 1.83 4.11
C LEU A 323 -5.07 2.60 4.01
N THR A 324 -5.22 3.66 4.81
CA THR A 324 -6.39 4.52 4.74
C THR A 324 -6.24 5.64 3.70
N ARG A 325 -5.04 5.81 3.13
CA ARG A 325 -4.66 6.87 2.19
C ARG A 325 -4.94 8.28 2.74
N ARG A 326 -4.92 8.42 4.06
CA ARG A 326 -5.11 9.69 4.76
C ARG A 326 -3.79 10.42 4.92
N LEU A 327 -3.79 11.67 4.46
CA LEU A 327 -2.69 12.60 4.62
C LEU A 327 -3.05 13.58 5.72
N THR A 328 -2.15 13.74 6.70
CA THR A 328 -2.34 14.63 7.84
C THR A 328 -1.27 15.71 7.81
N ASP A 329 -1.69 16.96 7.67
CA ASP A 329 -0.78 18.10 7.61
C ASP A 329 -0.27 18.48 9.00
N LEU A 330 1.02 18.76 9.08
CA LEU A 330 1.71 19.31 10.23
C LEU A 330 2.25 20.71 9.89
N PRO A 331 2.69 21.50 10.88
CA PRO A 331 3.20 22.83 10.58
C PRO A 331 4.39 22.81 9.61
N PRO A 332 4.64 23.90 8.86
CA PRO A 332 5.83 24.02 8.04
C PRO A 332 7.11 23.90 8.87
N VAL A 333 8.13 23.21 8.34
CA VAL A 333 9.42 23.02 9.03
C VAL A 333 10.39 24.18 8.87
N ASN A 334 10.00 25.26 8.20
CA ASN A 334 10.83 26.43 7.94
C ASN A 334 11.58 26.96 9.20
N SER A 335 10.91 26.94 10.36
CA SER A 335 11.46 27.35 11.66
C SER A 335 12.48 26.37 12.25
N LEU A 336 12.50 25.12 11.77
CA LEU A 336 13.40 24.05 12.22
C LEU A 336 14.60 23.83 11.28
N LEU A 337 14.60 24.47 10.11
CA LEU A 337 15.65 24.29 9.12
C LEU A 337 16.89 25.12 9.43
N SER A 338 18.07 24.54 9.17
CA SER A 338 19.32 25.29 9.20
C SER A 338 19.36 26.38 8.13
N SER A 339 20.15 27.43 8.35
CA SER A 339 20.34 28.54 7.38
C SER A 339 20.79 28.05 6.00
N LYS A 340 21.58 26.96 5.96
CA LYS A 340 21.99 26.30 4.71
C LYS A 340 20.79 25.72 3.97
N ASN A 341 19.94 24.95 4.66
CA ASN A 341 18.76 24.34 4.05
C ASN A 341 17.78 25.40 3.55
N LEU A 342 17.55 26.47 4.33
CA LEU A 342 16.69 27.57 3.90
C LEU A 342 17.24 28.27 2.65
N ARG A 343 18.56 28.48 2.55
CA ARG A 343 19.19 29.06 1.37
C ARG A 343 19.09 28.14 0.15
N ASP A 344 19.32 26.84 0.33
CA ASP A 344 19.20 25.85 -0.74
C ASP A 344 17.75 25.80 -1.27
N TRP A 345 16.76 25.74 -0.38
CA TRP A 345 15.35 25.78 -0.74
C TRP A 345 14.96 27.08 -1.47
N ARG A 346 15.36 28.24 -0.97
CA ARG A 346 15.14 29.55 -1.66
C ARG A 346 15.80 29.63 -3.03
N SER A 347 16.84 28.83 -3.28
CA SER A 347 17.47 28.70 -4.60
C SER A 347 16.80 27.66 -5.52
N GLY A 348 15.64 27.12 -5.12
CA GLY A 348 14.87 26.15 -5.90
C GLY A 348 15.34 24.70 -5.76
N LYS A 349 16.21 24.39 -4.80
CA LYS A 349 16.66 23.00 -4.57
C LYS A 349 15.71 22.27 -3.65
N GLN A 350 15.42 21.01 -3.97
CA GLN A 350 14.78 20.07 -3.06
C GLN A 350 15.68 19.81 -1.85
N ILE A 351 15.14 19.97 -0.64
CA ILE A 351 15.88 19.84 0.61
C ILE A 351 15.50 18.59 1.40
N GLY A 352 14.41 17.91 1.06
CA GLY A 352 14.02 16.67 1.76
C GLY A 352 15.15 15.64 1.74
N LYS A 353 15.92 15.61 0.64
CA LYS A 353 17.10 14.76 0.49
C LYS A 353 18.28 15.13 1.42
N SER A 354 18.37 16.35 1.92
CA SER A 354 19.42 16.76 2.88
C SER A 354 18.91 16.80 4.32
N LEU A 355 17.60 16.65 4.53
CA LEU A 355 16.99 16.64 5.84
C LEU A 355 17.14 15.25 6.48
N HIS A 356 17.97 15.18 7.51
CA HIS A 356 18.14 13.96 8.30
C HIS A 356 17.07 13.90 9.39
N VAL A 357 16.34 12.79 9.47
CA VAL A 357 15.41 12.49 10.56
C VAL A 357 16.02 11.42 11.44
N GLY A 358 16.31 11.76 12.70
CA GLY A 358 16.84 10.82 13.69
C GLY A 358 15.77 9.95 14.35
N GLY A 359 14.51 10.40 14.31
CA GLY A 359 13.37 9.71 14.91
C GLY A 359 12.07 10.45 14.66
N VAL A 360 10.96 9.73 14.58
CA VAL A 360 9.61 10.28 14.45
C VAL A 360 8.63 9.32 15.13
N GLY A 361 7.58 9.86 15.75
CA GLY A 361 6.53 9.05 16.37
C GLY A 361 5.39 9.91 16.92
N ILE A 362 4.36 9.26 17.43
CA ILE A 362 3.19 9.90 18.02
C ILE A 362 3.24 9.72 19.54
N ALA A 363 3.36 10.81 20.29
CA ALA A 363 3.51 10.80 21.76
C ALA A 363 2.18 10.79 22.52
N SER A 364 1.04 10.99 21.84
CA SER A 364 -0.30 11.01 22.43
C SER A 364 -1.35 10.68 21.34
N ILE A 365 -2.61 11.13 21.49
CA ILE A 365 -3.65 10.95 20.47
C ILE A 365 -3.39 11.83 19.24
N SER A 366 -2.67 12.94 19.39
CA SER A 366 -2.49 13.89 18.28
C SER A 366 -1.12 14.58 18.27
N THR A 367 -0.26 14.37 19.27
CA THR A 367 1.05 15.02 19.32
C THR A 367 2.06 14.20 18.52
N VAL A 368 2.61 14.80 17.47
CA VAL A 368 3.69 14.24 16.65
C VAL A 368 5.02 14.78 17.14
N VAL A 369 6.00 13.90 17.28
CA VAL A 369 7.38 14.22 17.62
C VAL A 369 8.25 14.00 16.40
N VAL A 370 9.12 14.95 16.09
CA VAL A 370 10.15 14.78 15.07
C VAL A 370 11.51 15.19 15.62
N CYS A 371 12.50 14.33 15.44
CA CYS A 371 13.90 14.61 15.69
C CYS A 371 14.58 14.91 14.36
N LEU A 372 14.77 16.20 14.05
CA LEU A 372 15.39 16.70 12.83
C LEU A 372 16.85 17.06 13.07
N GLN A 373 17.70 16.73 12.10
CA GLN A 373 19.14 16.98 12.15
C GLN A 373 19.74 16.35 13.44
N THR A 374 21.05 16.35 13.63
CA THR A 374 21.68 15.53 14.71
C THR A 374 21.35 15.96 16.14
N SER A 375 20.43 16.91 16.34
CA SER A 375 20.34 17.70 17.57
C SER A 375 19.02 18.43 17.84
N LEU A 376 17.99 18.40 16.97
CA LEU A 376 16.76 19.18 17.20
C LEU A 376 15.56 18.26 17.36
N MET A 377 14.87 18.38 18.50
CA MET A 377 13.60 17.70 18.75
C MET A 377 12.48 18.72 18.84
N ALA A 378 11.40 18.48 18.12
CA ALA A 378 10.22 19.32 18.14
C ALA A 378 8.92 18.50 18.16
N ILE A 379 7.88 19.12 18.69
CA ILE A 379 6.51 18.61 18.66
C ILE A 379 5.54 19.55 17.96
N ALA A 380 4.51 18.97 17.40
CA ALA A 380 3.35 19.67 16.89
C ALA A 380 2.12 18.75 16.89
N LYS A 381 0.94 19.35 16.88
CA LYS A 381 -0.33 18.67 16.58
C LYS A 381 -0.78 19.04 15.16
N PRO A 382 -1.55 18.17 14.48
CA PRO A 382 -2.26 18.56 13.27
C PRO A 382 -3.10 19.82 13.51
N GLY A 383 -2.95 20.81 12.64
CA GLY A 383 -3.62 22.11 12.77
C GLY A 383 -2.87 23.17 13.57
N ASP A 384 -1.73 22.86 14.18
CA ASP A 384 -0.84 23.88 14.76
C ASP A 384 -0.20 24.73 13.64
N ASP A 385 0.08 26.01 13.94
CA ASP A 385 0.77 26.91 13.00
C ASP A 385 2.30 26.78 13.03
N ARG A 386 2.86 26.25 14.13
CA ARG A 386 4.31 26.19 14.35
C ARG A 386 4.72 24.99 15.21
N TRP A 387 5.96 24.58 15.04
CA TRP A 387 6.61 23.58 15.87
C TRP A 387 7.07 24.15 17.22
N ILE A 388 6.97 23.37 18.28
CA ILE A 388 7.53 23.66 19.61
C ILE A 388 8.81 22.85 19.77
N VAL A 389 9.95 23.53 19.92
CA VAL A 389 11.26 22.88 20.13
C VAL A 389 11.40 22.52 21.60
N ILE A 390 11.66 21.24 21.88
CA ILE A 390 11.77 20.68 23.24
C ILE A 390 13.21 20.65 23.73
N ALA A 391 14.14 20.31 22.84
CA ALA A 391 15.54 20.17 23.21
C ALA A 391 16.46 20.62 22.08
N GLY A 392 17.45 21.43 22.43
CA GLY A 392 18.63 21.69 21.62
C GLY A 392 19.77 20.78 22.06
N MET A 393 20.25 19.94 21.14
CA MET A 393 21.49 19.15 21.22
C MET A 393 21.50 17.77 21.95
N PRO A 394 20.43 16.97 22.05
CA PRO A 394 20.60 15.54 22.27
C PRO A 394 20.81 14.80 20.93
N PHE A 395 21.97 14.15 20.77
CA PHE A 395 22.15 13.14 19.71
C PHE A 395 21.26 11.95 20.05
N VAL A 396 20.10 11.87 19.39
CA VAL A 396 19.18 10.74 19.52
C VAL A 396 19.76 9.58 18.71
N ASP A 397 20.03 8.44 19.35
CA ASP A 397 20.47 7.23 18.65
C ASP A 397 19.27 6.55 17.96
N SER A 398 18.22 6.29 18.74
CA SER A 398 17.00 5.60 18.34
C SER A 398 15.78 6.21 19.01
N ALA A 399 14.63 6.11 18.35
CA ALA A 399 13.34 6.55 18.88
C ALA A 399 12.25 5.53 18.57
N LEU A 400 11.31 5.38 19.50
CA LEU A 400 10.22 4.43 19.43
C LEU A 400 9.01 4.95 20.21
N THR A 401 7.82 4.79 19.65
CA THR A 401 6.58 4.93 20.41
C THR A 401 6.21 3.58 21.01
N PHE A 402 6.01 3.53 22.32
CA PHE A 402 5.64 2.32 23.04
C PHE A 402 4.52 2.64 24.05
N GLN A 403 3.45 1.85 24.04
CA GLN A 403 2.27 2.04 24.91
C GLN A 403 1.74 3.49 24.94
N GLY A 404 1.71 4.14 23.77
CA GLY A 404 1.18 5.50 23.62
C GLY A 404 2.10 6.62 24.11
N ARG A 405 3.36 6.32 24.43
CA ARG A 405 4.38 7.31 24.81
C ARG A 405 5.57 7.27 23.86
N PHE A 406 6.19 8.42 23.64
CA PHE A 406 7.39 8.53 22.83
C PHE A 406 8.65 8.38 23.67
N TYR A 407 9.49 7.42 23.32
CA TYR A 407 10.78 7.16 23.94
C TYR A 407 11.92 7.38 22.95
N CYS A 408 13.05 7.86 23.46
CA CYS A 408 14.26 7.99 22.67
C CYS A 408 15.51 7.77 23.51
N THR A 409 16.57 7.30 22.88
CA THR A 409 17.86 7.11 23.54
C THR A 409 18.77 8.31 23.30
N VAL A 410 19.27 8.88 24.39
CA VAL A 410 20.19 10.04 24.37
C VAL A 410 21.40 9.69 25.23
N GLY A 411 22.56 9.55 24.59
CA GLY A 411 23.78 9.09 25.25
C GLY A 411 23.60 7.70 25.85
N LYS A 412 23.51 7.60 27.18
CA LYS A 412 23.32 6.33 27.92
C LYS A 412 21.94 6.16 28.55
N ASN A 413 21.07 7.14 28.35
CA ASN A 413 19.77 7.20 29.00
C ASN A 413 18.67 6.88 27.99
N LEU A 414 17.70 6.09 28.46
CA LEU A 414 16.39 6.02 27.85
C LEU A 414 15.57 7.19 28.37
N MET A 415 15.17 8.08 27.47
CA MET A 415 14.34 9.23 27.78
C MET A 415 12.89 8.95 27.35
N VAL A 416 11.94 9.52 28.08
CA VAL A 416 10.53 9.61 27.68
C VAL A 416 10.18 11.08 27.50
N LEU A 417 9.39 11.37 26.47
CA LEU A 417 8.84 12.70 26.28
C LEU A 417 7.59 12.88 27.14
N ASP A 418 7.62 13.87 28.03
CA ASP A 418 6.40 14.46 28.54
C ASP A 418 5.88 15.47 27.50
N HIS A 419 4.63 15.28 27.07
CA HIS A 419 4.00 16.12 26.06
C HIS A 419 3.07 17.17 26.68
N GLU A 420 2.70 17.03 27.96
CA GLU A 420 1.94 18.05 28.70
C GLU A 420 2.85 19.19 29.12
N THR A 421 4.01 18.84 29.66
CA THR A 421 5.15 19.76 29.79
C THR A 421 6.21 19.34 28.77
N PRO A 422 6.40 20.04 27.65
CA PRO A 422 7.28 19.61 26.55
C PRO A 422 8.75 19.49 26.97
N GLN A 423 9.11 18.37 27.60
CA GLN A 423 10.44 18.11 28.16
C GLN A 423 10.77 16.62 28.13
N LEU A 424 12.07 16.31 28.07
CA LEU A 424 12.56 14.95 28.14
C LEU A 424 12.88 14.57 29.58
N LEU A 425 12.32 13.46 30.04
CA LEU A 425 12.57 12.87 31.36
C LEU A 425 13.33 11.56 31.23
N ILE A 426 14.17 11.23 32.19
CA ILE A 426 14.86 9.92 32.22
C ILE A 426 13.80 8.86 32.56
N ALA A 427 13.57 7.93 31.64
CA ALA A 427 12.71 6.77 31.85
C ALA A 427 13.49 5.58 32.40
N ALA A 428 14.71 5.36 31.93
CA ALA A 428 15.63 4.38 32.50
C ALA A 428 17.08 4.77 32.22
N ALA A 429 17.99 4.38 33.10
CA ALA A 429 19.42 4.63 32.92
C ALA A 429 20.25 3.39 33.15
N ARG A 430 21.35 3.27 32.41
CA ARG A 430 22.34 2.21 32.61
C ARG A 430 23.20 2.54 33.83
N ARG A 431 23.17 1.71 34.88
CA ARG A 431 23.97 1.91 36.10
C ARG A 431 25.43 1.42 36.00
N SER A 432 25.84 0.82 34.88
CA SER A 432 27.18 0.26 34.74
C SER A 432 28.26 1.31 34.47
N ASN A 433 29.51 0.94 34.73
CA ASN A 433 30.69 1.75 34.40
C ASN A 433 30.67 2.19 32.93
N PRO A 434 31.21 3.39 32.62
CA PRO A 434 31.39 3.81 31.25
C PRO A 434 32.18 2.77 30.45
N PRO A 435 31.81 2.52 29.19
CA PRO A 435 32.63 1.68 28.32
C PRO A 435 34.03 2.31 28.21
N PRO A 436 35.09 1.50 28.00
CA PRO A 436 36.45 2.02 27.83
C PRO A 436 36.52 3.07 26.70
N PRO A 437 37.48 4.01 26.72
CA PRO A 437 37.56 5.12 25.75
C PRO A 437 37.61 4.68 24.28
N ASP A 438 38.06 3.46 24.02
CA ASP A 438 38.23 2.89 22.68
C ASP A 438 36.93 2.32 22.07
N PHE A 439 35.79 2.52 22.74
CA PHE A 439 34.49 2.01 22.31
C PHE A 439 33.53 3.12 21.85
N PHE A 440 32.94 2.94 20.68
CA PHE A 440 31.77 3.70 20.24
C PHE A 440 30.50 2.92 20.58
N CYS A 441 29.53 3.56 21.23
CA CYS A 441 28.27 2.91 21.61
C CYS A 441 27.08 3.58 20.92
N SER A 442 26.09 2.80 20.53
CA SER A 442 24.77 3.30 20.16
C SER A 442 23.65 2.42 20.71
N LEU A 443 22.56 3.07 21.10
CA LEU A 443 21.43 2.45 21.77
C LEU A 443 20.20 2.36 20.85
N HIS A 444 19.67 1.15 20.65
CA HIS A 444 18.59 0.86 19.70
C HIS A 444 17.35 0.31 20.44
N LEU A 445 16.22 0.99 20.30
CA LEU A 445 14.95 0.59 20.91
C LEU A 445 14.16 -0.35 20.00
N VAL A 446 13.51 -1.34 20.60
CA VAL A 446 12.60 -2.26 19.90
C VAL A 446 11.40 -2.60 20.78
N ASP A 447 10.21 -2.57 20.17
CA ASP A 447 9.02 -3.19 20.74
C ASP A 447 9.08 -4.69 20.42
N ASN A 448 9.34 -5.52 21.42
CA ASN A 448 9.48 -6.96 21.28
C ASN A 448 8.15 -7.71 21.52
N GLY A 449 7.04 -7.18 20.99
CA GLY A 449 5.71 -7.79 21.16
C GLY A 449 5.06 -7.42 22.49
N GLY A 450 5.16 -6.16 22.89
CA GLY A 450 4.63 -5.64 24.14
C GLY A 450 5.66 -5.55 25.27
N GLU A 451 6.91 -5.96 25.03
CA GLU A 451 8.05 -5.76 25.93
C GLU A 451 9.01 -4.75 25.30
N LEU A 452 9.26 -3.63 25.98
CA LEU A 452 10.24 -2.65 25.53
C LEU A 452 11.65 -3.17 25.80
N MET A 453 12.41 -3.39 24.74
CA MET A 453 13.81 -3.84 24.84
C MET A 453 14.76 -2.82 24.23
N LEU A 454 16.00 -2.87 24.71
CA LEU A 454 17.09 -2.01 24.28
C LEU A 454 18.29 -2.86 23.89
N VAL A 455 18.83 -2.63 22.71
CA VAL A 455 20.07 -3.25 22.26
C VAL A 455 21.18 -2.20 22.25
N ASN A 456 22.22 -2.46 23.03
CA ASN A 456 23.44 -1.67 23.07
C ASN A 456 24.46 -2.24 22.09
N ARG A 457 24.76 -1.49 21.04
CA ARG A 457 25.79 -1.82 20.05
C ARG A 457 27.09 -1.15 20.44
N MET A 458 28.14 -1.95 20.68
CA MET A 458 29.46 -1.49 21.09
C MET A 458 30.50 -1.82 20.02
N ILE A 459 31.21 -0.83 19.51
CA ILE A 459 32.25 -1.00 18.49
C ILE A 459 33.60 -0.71 19.13
N ARG A 460 34.46 -1.72 19.19
CA ARG A 460 35.84 -1.61 19.67
C ARG A 460 36.81 -1.47 18.51
N LEU A 461 37.70 -0.49 18.59
CA LEU A 461 38.83 -0.37 17.68
C LEU A 461 39.96 -1.34 18.11
N ILE A 462 40.39 -2.22 17.20
CA ILE A 462 41.52 -3.14 17.39
C ILE A 462 42.67 -2.70 16.47
N LYS A 463 43.83 -2.42 17.06
CA LYS A 463 45.07 -2.15 16.31
C LYS A 463 45.66 -3.49 15.86
N GLY A 464 45.95 -3.63 14.56
CA GLY A 464 46.64 -4.81 14.03
C GLY A 464 48.10 -4.85 14.51
N GLU A 465 48.61 -6.04 14.82
CA GLU A 465 49.96 -6.24 15.37
C GLU A 465 51.11 -6.08 14.35
N ASN A 466 50.82 -5.85 13.07
CA ASN A 466 51.85 -5.78 12.03
C ASN A 466 52.05 -4.34 11.50
N ASN A 467 53.26 -3.81 11.71
CA ASN A 467 53.75 -2.47 11.33
C ASN A 467 53.80 -2.16 9.81
N SER A 468 53.15 -2.95 8.95
CA SER A 468 53.26 -2.79 7.48
C SER A 468 51.93 -2.61 6.74
N SER A 469 50.78 -2.58 7.42
CA SER A 469 49.51 -2.16 6.81
C SER A 469 48.59 -1.50 7.83
N SER A 470 48.19 -0.26 7.54
CA SER A 470 47.24 0.57 8.27
C SER A 470 45.79 0.05 8.20
N SER A 471 45.56 -1.24 8.44
CA SER A 471 44.20 -1.79 8.58
C SER A 471 43.75 -1.68 10.04
N MET A 472 42.97 -0.63 10.34
CA MET A 472 42.15 -0.59 11.56
C MET A 472 41.12 -1.71 11.49
N HIS A 473 41.06 -2.55 12.52
CA HIS A 473 40.03 -3.59 12.65
C HIS A 473 38.98 -3.14 13.66
N TYR A 474 37.71 -3.43 13.38
CA TYR A 474 36.60 -3.13 14.29
C TYR A 474 35.98 -4.44 14.76
N LYS A 475 35.78 -4.58 16.07
CA LYS A 475 35.02 -5.68 16.67
C LYS A 475 33.75 -5.10 17.28
N THR A 476 32.61 -5.69 16.92
CA THR A 476 31.31 -5.22 17.39
C THR A 476 30.69 -6.24 18.31
N GLU A 477 30.20 -5.76 19.46
CA GLU A 477 29.59 -6.55 20.53
C GLU A 477 28.20 -5.99 20.82
N TYR A 478 27.28 -6.86 21.22
CA TYR A 478 25.89 -6.50 21.47
C TYR A 478 25.48 -6.96 22.86
N GLU A 479 24.87 -6.06 23.62
CA GLU A 479 24.21 -6.36 24.88
C GLU A 479 22.73 -6.03 24.74
N VAL A 480 21.87 -6.89 25.28
CA VAL A 480 20.42 -6.72 25.24
C VAL A 480 19.91 -6.48 26.65
N TYR A 481 18.96 -5.56 26.77
CA TYR A 481 18.31 -5.20 28.03
C TYR A 481 16.80 -5.21 27.86
N SER A 482 16.07 -5.73 28.84
CA SER A 482 14.65 -5.41 29.01
C SER A 482 14.54 -4.11 29.80
N VAL A 483 13.59 -3.26 29.46
CA VAL A 483 13.37 -2.00 30.16
C VAL A 483 12.30 -2.20 31.24
N ASN A 484 12.69 -2.02 32.50
CA ASN A 484 11.75 -1.91 33.61
C ASN A 484 11.42 -0.43 33.83
N LEU A 485 10.28 0.01 33.32
CA LEU A 485 9.82 1.40 33.42
C LEU A 485 9.38 1.78 34.84
N ASP A 486 8.91 0.82 35.64
CA ASP A 486 8.43 1.08 37.01
C ASP A 486 9.60 1.43 37.94
N ASN A 487 10.71 0.72 37.79
CA ASN A 487 11.93 0.95 38.58
C ASN A 487 12.92 1.89 37.90
N GLY A 488 12.70 2.23 36.63
CA GLY A 488 13.60 3.04 35.81
C GLY A 488 14.95 2.38 35.54
N GLU A 489 14.95 1.06 35.33
CA GLU A 489 16.16 0.24 35.22
C GLU A 489 16.25 -0.52 33.89
N LEU A 490 17.48 -0.66 33.39
CA LEU A 490 17.81 -1.54 32.26
C LEU A 490 18.32 -2.87 32.81
N ILE A 491 17.55 -3.95 32.61
CA ILE A 491 17.86 -5.28 33.12
C ILE A 491 18.54 -6.08 32.01
N PRO A 492 19.80 -6.54 32.18
CA PRO A 492 20.47 -7.36 31.17
C PRO A 492 19.69 -8.65 30.87
N VAL A 493 19.63 -9.02 29.59
CA VAL A 493 18.97 -10.23 29.10
C VAL A 493 20.00 -11.08 28.38
N ASN A 494 20.26 -12.27 28.92
CA ASN A 494 21.25 -13.21 28.37
C ASN A 494 20.60 -14.33 27.54
N ASP A 495 19.29 -14.50 27.64
CA ASP A 495 18.52 -15.55 26.98
C ASP A 495 17.86 -15.12 25.67
N GLY A 496 18.36 -14.05 25.04
CA GLY A 496 17.95 -13.62 23.69
C GLY A 496 16.78 -12.63 23.66
N PHE A 497 15.88 -12.81 22.69
CA PHE A 497 14.74 -11.93 22.41
C PHE A 497 13.41 -12.65 22.64
N ARG A 498 13.35 -13.55 23.64
CA ARG A 498 12.13 -14.31 24.00
C ARG A 498 11.55 -15.11 22.82
N GLY A 499 12.41 -15.71 22.00
CA GLY A 499 12.04 -16.47 20.81
C GLY A 499 11.75 -15.62 19.58
N ARG A 500 11.82 -14.29 19.67
CA ARG A 500 11.63 -13.38 18.52
C ARG A 500 12.95 -13.10 17.80
N ALA A 501 12.87 -12.62 16.56
CA ALA A 501 14.00 -12.10 15.82
C ALA A 501 13.91 -10.58 15.75
N VAL A 502 15.06 -9.91 15.87
CA VAL A 502 15.13 -8.44 15.81
C VAL A 502 15.94 -8.02 14.59
N PHE A 503 15.34 -7.19 13.74
CA PHE A 503 16.02 -6.52 12.64
C PHE A 503 16.36 -5.10 13.09
N MET A 504 17.64 -4.74 13.11
CA MET A 504 18.13 -3.45 13.59
C MET A 504 18.81 -2.67 12.46
N GLY A 505 18.26 -1.52 12.11
CA GLY A 505 18.95 -0.47 11.37
C GLY A 505 19.56 0.58 12.30
N LEU A 506 20.19 1.61 11.73
CA LEU A 506 20.85 2.67 12.53
C LEU A 506 19.89 3.51 13.39
N ARG A 507 18.62 3.60 12.99
CA ARG A 507 17.63 4.51 13.61
C ARG A 507 16.34 3.80 14.04
N ARG A 508 16.12 2.58 13.58
CA ARG A 508 14.88 1.83 13.75
C ARG A 508 15.21 0.36 13.94
N ALA A 509 14.46 -0.31 14.80
CA ALA A 509 14.44 -1.75 14.87
C ALA A 509 12.99 -2.27 14.77
N VAL A 510 12.85 -3.51 14.32
CA VAL A 510 11.58 -4.25 14.23
C VAL A 510 11.80 -5.63 14.81
N SER A 511 10.89 -6.06 15.68
CA SER A 511 10.82 -7.43 16.15
C SER A 511 9.73 -8.19 15.39
N LEU A 512 10.02 -9.44 15.04
CA LEU A 512 9.03 -10.35 14.46
C LEU A 512 9.15 -11.74 15.10
N LEU A 513 8.03 -12.46 15.16
CA LEU A 513 8.01 -13.82 15.68
C LEU A 513 8.30 -14.80 14.53
N PRO A 514 9.41 -15.56 14.55
CA PRO A 514 9.80 -16.39 13.42
C PRO A 514 8.93 -17.63 13.17
N ALA A 515 8.09 -18.03 14.15
CA ALA A 515 7.20 -19.18 14.07
C ALA A 515 6.45 -19.26 12.73
N GLU A 516 6.20 -20.46 12.20
CA GLU A 516 5.52 -20.90 10.93
C GLU A 516 5.50 -19.94 9.71
N VAL A 517 5.16 -18.68 9.92
CA VAL A 517 5.12 -17.53 9.00
C VAL A 517 6.48 -17.20 8.35
N PHE A 518 7.60 -17.29 9.09
CA PHE A 518 8.92 -16.88 8.59
C PHE A 518 10.01 -17.96 8.78
N PRO A 519 9.94 -19.08 8.04
CA PRO A 519 10.80 -20.26 8.27
C PRO A 519 12.30 -20.02 8.03
N SER A 520 12.68 -18.94 7.34
CA SER A 520 14.07 -18.56 7.10
C SER A 520 14.66 -17.64 8.17
N VAL A 521 13.88 -17.24 9.16
CA VAL A 521 14.31 -16.39 10.26
C VAL A 521 14.53 -17.23 11.50
N LEU A 522 15.65 -17.01 12.19
CA LEU A 522 16.00 -17.73 13.40
C LEU A 522 15.48 -16.99 14.65
N PRO A 523 14.94 -17.71 15.65
CA PRO A 523 14.58 -17.12 16.93
C PRO A 523 15.81 -16.60 17.67
N ASP A 524 15.61 -15.63 18.56
CA ASP A 524 16.64 -15.04 19.43
C ASP A 524 17.86 -14.47 18.69
N THR A 525 17.65 -14.07 17.43
CA THR A 525 18.70 -13.62 16.53
C THR A 525 18.55 -12.14 16.19
N LEU A 526 19.66 -11.41 16.27
CA LEU A 526 19.77 -10.01 15.84
C LEU A 526 20.28 -9.94 14.40
N TYR A 527 19.44 -9.47 13.48
CA TYR A 527 19.76 -9.21 12.09
C TYR A 527 20.11 -7.74 11.89
N LEU A 528 21.23 -7.46 11.23
CA LEU A 528 21.72 -6.10 11.04
C LEU A 528 21.29 -5.56 9.68
N GLY A 529 20.72 -4.36 9.69
CA GLY A 529 20.43 -3.62 8.47
C GLY A 529 21.70 -3.06 7.84
N PHE A 530 21.69 -2.87 6.52
CA PHE A 530 22.87 -2.42 5.76
C PHE A 530 23.42 -1.05 6.19
N GLY A 531 22.68 -0.26 6.98
CA GLY A 531 23.18 1.00 7.55
C GLY A 531 24.19 0.78 8.67
N CYS A 532 24.17 -0.40 9.29
CA CYS A 532 25.08 -0.82 10.34
C CYS A 532 26.35 -1.50 9.77
N GLU A 533 26.49 -1.60 8.44
CA GLU A 533 27.70 -2.13 7.78
C GLU A 533 28.87 -1.18 8.02
N GLU A 534 29.77 -1.59 8.89
CA GLU A 534 31.09 -0.98 9.01
C GLU A 534 31.84 -1.19 7.69
N SER A 535 32.28 -0.09 7.07
CA SER A 535 33.01 -0.09 5.81
C SER A 535 34.16 -1.12 5.81
N ASN A 536 34.19 -1.94 4.75
CA ASN A 536 35.23 -2.91 4.36
C ASN A 536 35.17 -4.32 4.98
N ARG A 537 34.53 -5.22 4.21
CA ARG A 537 34.97 -6.58 3.87
C ARG A 537 35.18 -7.65 4.96
N MET A 538 35.04 -7.38 6.26
CA MET A 538 35.38 -8.42 7.28
C MET A 538 34.32 -8.74 8.35
N ASN A 539 33.22 -7.99 8.48
CA ASN A 539 32.11 -8.33 9.40
C ASN A 539 30.79 -8.57 8.64
N LEU A 540 30.85 -9.36 7.59
CA LEU A 540 29.68 -9.89 6.90
C LEU A 540 29.04 -10.94 7.81
N MET A 541 28.22 -10.50 8.77
CA MET A 541 27.39 -11.37 9.60
C MET A 541 25.93 -11.27 9.16
N ASP A 542 25.29 -12.39 8.80
CA ASP A 542 23.86 -12.41 8.45
C ASP A 542 23.00 -12.23 9.71
N GLY A 543 23.45 -12.74 10.87
CA GLY A 543 22.77 -12.60 12.15
C GLY A 543 23.71 -12.80 13.35
N TYR A 544 23.33 -12.28 14.51
CA TYR A 544 24.06 -12.41 15.78
C TYR A 544 23.19 -13.14 16.80
N SER A 545 23.63 -14.32 17.25
CA SER A 545 22.99 -15.05 18.36
C SER A 545 23.42 -14.42 19.67
N VAL A 546 22.47 -13.80 20.37
CA VAL A 546 22.71 -13.20 21.69
C VAL A 546 23.02 -14.28 22.73
N LYS A 547 22.43 -15.48 22.59
CA LYS A 547 22.66 -16.62 23.49
C LYS A 547 24.09 -17.14 23.42
N ASP A 548 24.64 -17.25 22.22
CA ASP A 548 25.95 -17.89 22.00
C ASP A 548 27.08 -16.88 21.83
N GLY A 549 26.75 -15.58 21.73
CA GLY A 549 27.69 -14.50 21.41
C GLY A 549 28.39 -14.66 20.05
N ARG A 550 27.86 -15.53 19.18
CA ARG A 550 28.42 -15.87 17.87
C ARG A 550 27.65 -15.18 16.77
N GLY A 551 28.37 -14.55 15.84
CA GLY A 551 27.81 -14.11 14.57
C GLY A 551 27.81 -15.25 13.55
N GLU A 552 26.72 -15.38 12.79
CA GLU A 552 26.66 -16.25 11.62
C GLU A 552 27.29 -15.55 10.42
N PRO A 553 28.33 -16.14 9.77
CA PRO A 553 28.96 -15.54 8.60
C PRO A 553 27.96 -15.41 7.44
N CYS A 554 28.03 -14.33 6.65
CA CYS A 554 27.19 -14.17 5.48
C CYS A 554 27.38 -15.34 4.52
N ARG A 555 26.36 -16.19 4.37
CA ARG A 555 26.43 -17.36 3.49
C ARG A 555 26.16 -16.99 2.02
N HIS A 556 25.77 -15.75 1.75
CA HIS A 556 25.35 -15.33 0.41
C HIS A 556 26.14 -14.11 -0.10
N ARG A 557 26.90 -14.32 -1.17
CA ARG A 557 27.41 -13.24 -2.02
C ARG A 557 26.21 -12.50 -2.64
N ARG A 558 25.83 -11.36 -2.04
CA ARG A 558 25.07 -10.25 -2.66
C ARG A 558 24.02 -10.66 -3.71
N SER A 559 23.12 -11.57 -3.35
CA SER A 559 21.89 -11.81 -4.09
C SER A 559 20.74 -11.27 -3.25
N ARG A 560 19.90 -10.39 -3.80
CA ARG A 560 18.69 -9.84 -3.15
C ARG A 560 17.57 -10.90 -3.01
N SER A 561 17.92 -12.15 -2.75
CA SER A 561 17.01 -13.29 -2.94
C SER A 561 16.40 -13.85 -1.65
N SER A 562 16.90 -13.50 -0.46
CA SER A 562 16.31 -13.97 0.80
C SER A 562 15.39 -12.92 1.44
N PHE A 563 14.42 -13.41 2.22
CA PHE A 563 13.54 -12.57 3.03
C PHE A 563 14.30 -11.71 4.04
N VAL A 564 15.34 -12.28 4.65
CA VAL A 564 16.24 -11.60 5.60
C VAL A 564 16.93 -10.42 4.92
N ASP A 565 17.49 -10.61 3.72
CA ASP A 565 18.14 -9.53 2.96
C ASP A 565 17.16 -8.38 2.66
N CYS A 566 15.92 -8.73 2.29
CA CYS A 566 14.89 -7.76 2.02
C CYS A 566 14.58 -6.93 3.27
N LEU A 567 14.30 -7.56 4.41
CA LEU A 567 14.01 -6.84 5.66
C LEU A 567 15.20 -6.02 6.15
N SER A 568 16.42 -6.55 6.10
CA SER A 568 17.65 -5.83 6.46
C SER A 568 17.89 -4.60 5.57
N HIS A 569 17.41 -4.62 4.33
CA HIS A 569 17.41 -3.44 3.47
C HIS A 569 16.37 -2.41 3.91
N CYS A 570 15.14 -2.86 4.20
CA CYS A 570 14.01 -1.98 4.52
C CYS A 570 14.17 -1.29 5.88
N ILE A 571 14.85 -1.93 6.83
CA ILE A 571 15.04 -1.39 8.18
C ILE A 571 16.00 -0.20 8.25
N ARG A 572 16.68 0.15 7.14
CA ARG A 572 17.59 1.31 7.06
C ARG A 572 16.93 2.65 7.41
N GLY A 573 15.60 2.78 7.32
CA GLY A 573 14.84 3.88 7.92
C GLY A 573 15.06 5.28 7.32
N THR A 574 15.80 5.43 6.22
CA THR A 574 16.01 6.71 5.54
C THR A 574 15.34 6.72 4.16
N GLY A 575 14.48 7.70 3.90
CA GLY A 575 13.56 7.68 2.75
C GLY A 575 14.17 7.57 1.35
N LYS A 576 15.42 8.02 1.13
CA LYS A 576 16.13 7.84 -0.16
C LYS A 576 16.37 6.39 -0.59
N HIS A 577 16.36 5.45 0.35
CA HIS A 577 16.62 4.03 0.08
C HIS A 577 15.35 3.19 0.02
N LEU A 578 14.21 3.79 0.38
CA LEU A 578 12.88 3.18 0.35
C LEU A 578 12.07 3.68 -0.87
N ALA A 579 12.31 4.94 -1.27
CA ALA A 579 11.88 5.59 -2.51
C ALA A 579 12.65 5.15 -3.76
#